data_AF-A0A933CYC4-F1
#
_entry.id   AF-A0A933CYC4-F1
#
_cell.length_a   1.000
_cell.length_b   1.000
_cell.length_c   1.000
_cell.angle_alpha   90.00
_cell.angle_beta   90.00
_cell.angle_gamma   90.00
#
_symmetry.space_group_name_H-M   'P 1'
#
loop_
_entity.id
_entity.type
_entity.pdbx_description
1 polymer ?
#
loop_
_entity_poly.entity_id
_entity_poly.type
_entity_poly.pdbx_seq_one_letter_code
_entity_poly.pdbx_strand_id
1 'polypeptide(L)'
;MSTTKPEFSSNEEFYAFVDLLRDNLAELGFSDAAGELNEILHEIAWTTSSEIFGEIKRALLKVKAEEGHRLPPCLLEDIDVCLRAIELAWYRANRKA
;
A
#
# COMPACT_ATOMS: atom_id res chain seq x y z
N MET A 1 1.81 15.99 -18.40
CA MET A 1 0.57 15.51 -17.76
C MET A 1 0.73 15.77 -16.27
N SER A 2 -0.21 16.48 -15.66
CA SER A 2 -0.11 16.90 -14.26
C SER A 2 -0.10 15.68 -13.34
N THR A 3 1.01 15.44 -12.66
CA THR A 3 1.13 14.41 -11.62
C THR A 3 0.39 14.91 -10.38
N THR A 4 -0.92 14.73 -10.35
CA THR A 4 -1.70 14.90 -9.12
C THR A 4 -1.23 13.82 -8.16
N LYS A 5 -0.36 14.19 -7.20
CA LYS A 5 0.00 13.32 -6.09
C LYS A 5 -1.31 12.88 -5.41
N PRO A 6 -1.53 11.57 -5.21
CA PRO A 6 -2.56 11.14 -4.28
C PRO A 6 -2.10 11.58 -2.89
N GLU A 7 -2.66 12.69 -2.41
CA GLU A 7 -2.62 13.03 -1.00
C GLU A 7 -3.86 12.40 -0.39
N PHE A 8 -3.67 11.26 0.28
CA PHE A 8 -4.71 10.68 1.11
C PHE A 8 -5.01 11.66 2.26
N SER A 9 -6.28 12.03 2.39
CA SER A 9 -6.77 12.99 3.38
C SER A 9 -6.93 12.35 4.77
N SER A 10 -6.99 11.01 4.83
CA SER A 10 -7.09 10.23 6.06
C SER A 10 -6.47 8.83 5.91
N ASN A 11 -6.28 8.14 7.03
CA ASN A 11 -5.87 6.73 7.02
C ASN A 11 -6.94 5.82 6.40
N GLU A 12 -8.23 6.16 6.57
CA GLU A 12 -9.34 5.39 5.99
C GLU A 12 -9.32 5.43 4.46
N GLU A 13 -9.09 6.60 3.88
CA GLU A 13 -8.94 6.76 2.42
C GLU A 13 -7.74 5.96 1.90
N PHE A 14 -6.63 5.99 2.65
CA PHE A 14 -5.47 5.17 2.34
C PHE A 14 -5.77 3.68 2.41
N TYR A 15 -6.43 3.18 3.46
CA TYR A 15 -6.77 1.76 3.57
C TYR A 15 -7.75 1.31 2.48
N ALA A 16 -8.75 2.13 2.14
CA ALA A 16 -9.66 1.84 1.03
C ALA A 16 -8.92 1.74 -0.32
N PHE A 17 -7.87 2.54 -0.53
CA PHE A 17 -7.02 2.43 -1.71
C PHE A 17 -6.18 1.14 -1.70
N VAL A 18 -5.65 0.73 -0.54
CA VAL A 18 -4.94 -0.55 -0.42
C VAL A 18 -5.89 -1.74 -0.61
N ASP A 19 -7.14 -1.65 -0.17
CA ASP A 19 -8.19 -2.64 -0.47
C ASP A 19 -8.43 -2.78 -1.97
N LEU A 20 -8.53 -1.67 -2.70
CA LEU A 20 -8.68 -1.70 -4.16
C LEU A 20 -7.45 -2.33 -4.84
N LEU A 21 -6.25 -2.01 -4.37
CA LEU A 21 -5.00 -2.60 -4.85
C LEU A 21 -4.96 -4.12 -4.60
N ARG A 22 -5.40 -4.57 -3.42
CA ARG A 22 -5.55 -5.98 -3.08
C ARG A 22 -6.50 -6.68 -4.06
N ASP A 23 -7.67 -6.10 -4.31
CA ASP A 23 -8.67 -6.69 -5.20
C ASP A 23 -8.12 -6.82 -6.63
N ASN A 24 -7.47 -5.78 -7.13
CA ASN A 24 -6.81 -5.79 -8.44
C ASN A 24 -5.70 -6.85 -8.54
N LEU A 25 -4.90 -7.03 -7.47
CA LEU A 25 -3.89 -8.10 -7.41
C LEU A 25 -4.56 -9.49 -7.47
N ALA A 26 -5.65 -9.69 -6.75
CA ALA A 26 -6.39 -10.95 -6.75
C ALA A 26 -6.98 -11.27 -8.13
N GLU A 27 -7.61 -10.28 -8.78
CA GLU A 27 -8.21 -10.44 -10.12
C GLU A 27 -7.18 -10.83 -11.19
N LEU A 28 -5.94 -10.36 -11.04
CA LEU A 28 -4.83 -10.66 -11.96
C LEU A 28 -4.08 -11.96 -11.60
N GLY A 29 -4.52 -12.69 -10.56
CA GLY A 29 -3.95 -13.97 -10.16
C GLY A 29 -2.76 -13.88 -9.21
N PHE A 30 -2.47 -12.71 -8.64
CA PHE A 30 -1.46 -12.54 -7.58
C PHE A 30 -2.07 -12.83 -6.20
N SER A 31 -2.65 -14.02 -6.04
CA SER A 31 -3.46 -14.38 -4.87
C SER A 31 -2.70 -14.37 -3.56
N ASP A 32 -1.42 -14.76 -3.55
CA ASP A 32 -0.60 -14.74 -2.34
C ASP A 32 -0.37 -13.30 -1.84
N ALA A 33 -0.07 -12.39 -2.77
CA ALA A 33 0.09 -10.96 -2.49
C ALA A 33 -1.21 -10.32 -1.99
N ALA A 34 -2.34 -10.64 -2.62
CA ALA A 34 -3.65 -10.18 -2.20
C ALA A 34 -4.04 -10.77 -0.83
N GLY A 35 -3.71 -12.03 -0.56
CA GLY A 35 -3.93 -12.67 0.73
C GLY A 35 -3.15 -11.98 1.85
N GLU A 36 -1.86 -11.74 1.64
CA GLU A 36 -1.00 -11.03 2.60
C GLU A 36 -1.54 -9.61 2.91
N LEU A 37 -1.96 -8.86 1.89
CA LEU A 37 -2.60 -7.55 2.11
C LEU A 37 -3.94 -7.66 2.84
N ASN A 38 -4.75 -8.68 2.57
CA ASN A 38 -6.01 -8.91 3.27
C ASN A 38 -5.81 -9.15 4.76
N GLU A 39 -4.87 -10.04 5.10
CA GLU A 39 -4.53 -10.37 6.49
C GLU A 39 -4.09 -9.11 7.25
N ILE A 40 -3.22 -8.31 6.64
CA ILE A 40 -2.73 -7.05 7.21
C ILE A 40 -3.88 -6.07 7.44
N LEU A 41 -4.80 -5.90 6.49
CA LEU A 41 -5.86 -4.89 6.61
C LEU A 41 -6.98 -5.30 7.57
N HIS A 42 -7.37 -6.58 7.58
CA HIS A 42 -8.65 -7.00 8.15
C HIS A 42 -8.54 -8.07 9.24
N GLU A 43 -7.46 -8.84 9.29
CA GLU A 43 -7.35 -10.00 10.21
C GLU A 43 -6.46 -9.71 11.42
N ILE A 44 -5.56 -8.72 11.32
CA ILE A 44 -4.66 -8.34 12.40
C ILE A 44 -5.18 -7.10 13.13
N ALA A 45 -5.31 -7.21 14.45
CA ALA A 45 -5.61 -6.07 15.32
C ALA A 45 -4.34 -5.26 15.61
N TRP A 46 -4.12 -4.19 14.84
CA TRP A 46 -2.99 -3.29 15.02
C TRP A 46 -3.16 -2.35 16.21
N THR A 47 -2.07 -2.07 16.94
CA THR A 47 -2.12 -1.15 18.08
C THR A 47 -1.91 0.31 17.66
N THR A 48 -1.22 0.53 16.53
CA THR A 48 -0.97 1.86 15.96
C THR A 48 -1.07 1.87 14.44
N SER A 49 -1.38 3.04 13.85
CA SER A 49 -1.35 3.22 12.40
C SER A 49 0.06 3.10 11.81
N SER A 50 1.11 3.39 12.57
CA SER A 50 2.50 3.21 12.15
C SER A 50 2.89 1.75 11.95
N GLU A 51 2.36 0.83 12.77
CA GLU A 51 2.64 -0.60 12.65
C GLU A 51 2.04 -1.16 11.36
N ILE A 52 0.74 -0.93 11.12
CA ILE A 52 0.08 -1.35 9.88
C ILE A 52 0.73 -0.72 8.64
N PHE A 53 1.12 0.56 8.68
CA PHE A 53 1.86 1.18 7.59
C PHE A 53 3.21 0.50 7.32
N GLY A 54 3.88 0.03 8.38
CA GLY A 54 5.12 -0.73 8.27
C GLY A 54 4.93 -2.06 7.55
N GLU A 55 3.87 -2.81 7.89
CA GLU A 55 3.56 -4.07 7.22
C GLU A 55 3.11 -3.87 5.77
N ILE A 56 2.21 -2.91 5.51
CA ILE A 56 1.78 -2.62 4.14
C ILE A 56 3.00 -2.28 3.29
N LYS A 57 3.93 -1.45 3.80
CA LYS A 57 5.18 -1.13 3.08
C LYS A 57 5.98 -2.39 2.75
N ARG A 58 6.12 -3.33 3.69
CA ARG A 58 6.87 -4.58 3.50
C ARG A 58 6.22 -5.46 2.44
N ALA A 59 4.92 -5.72 2.56
CA ALA A 59 4.17 -6.53 1.61
C ALA A 59 4.28 -5.95 0.19
N LEU A 60 4.08 -4.64 0.02
CA LEU A 60 4.17 -3.98 -1.28
C LEU A 60 5.59 -4.00 -1.89
N LEU A 61 6.63 -3.81 -1.08
CA LEU A 61 8.02 -3.92 -1.56
C LEU A 61 8.36 -5.34 -2.00
N LYS A 62 7.87 -6.35 -1.27
CA LYS A 62 8.01 -7.76 -1.63
C LYS A 62 7.34 -8.05 -2.96
N VAL A 63 6.08 -7.65 -3.14
CA VAL A 63 5.35 -7.78 -4.41
C VAL A 63 6.11 -7.13 -5.57
N LYS A 64 6.63 -5.92 -5.37
CA LYS A 64 7.41 -5.22 -6.40
C LYS A 64 8.71 -5.95 -6.74
N ALA A 65 9.39 -6.55 -5.76
CA ALA A 65 10.63 -7.27 -5.96
C ALA A 65 10.43 -8.62 -6.66
N GLU A 66 9.39 -9.37 -6.27
CA GLU A 66 9.14 -10.73 -6.75
C GLU A 66 8.37 -10.72 -8.09
N GLU A 67 7.32 -9.92 -8.18
CA GLU A 67 6.34 -9.96 -9.29
C GLU A 67 6.38 -8.70 -10.17
N GLY A 68 7.21 -7.70 -9.85
CA GLY A 68 7.19 -6.39 -10.51
C GLY A 68 7.37 -6.42 -12.02
N HIS A 69 8.03 -7.44 -12.58
CA HIS A 69 8.20 -7.62 -14.02
C HIS A 69 6.95 -8.18 -14.73
N ARG A 70 5.99 -8.73 -13.97
CA ARG A 70 4.72 -9.31 -14.44
C ARG A 70 3.54 -8.40 -14.16
N LEU A 71 3.70 -7.42 -13.27
CA LEU A 71 2.66 -6.47 -12.95
C LEU A 71 2.38 -5.52 -14.12
N PRO A 72 1.09 -5.22 -14.39
CA PRO A 72 0.73 -4.14 -15.29
C PRO A 72 1.28 -2.78 -14.81
N PRO A 73 1.65 -1.87 -15.74
CA PRO A 73 2.19 -0.56 -15.37
C PRO A 73 1.30 0.25 -14.42
N CYS A 74 -0.03 0.18 -14.56
CA CYS A 74 -0.96 0.87 -13.66
C CYS A 74 -0.85 0.35 -12.21
N LEU A 75 -0.72 -0.96 -12.02
CA LEU A 75 -0.64 -1.55 -10.69
C LEU A 75 0.71 -1.23 -10.02
N LEU A 76 1.79 -1.19 -10.81
CA LEU A 76 3.09 -0.70 -10.32
C LEU A 76 3.01 0.77 -9.88
N GLU A 77 2.28 1.60 -10.61
CA GLU A 77 2.05 2.99 -10.25
C GLU A 77 1.24 3.10 -8.94
N ASP A 78 0.19 2.30 -8.77
CA ASP A 78 -0.62 2.25 -7.54
C ASP A 78 0.21 1.81 -6.33
N ILE A 79 1.06 0.78 -6.50
CA ILE A 79 2.03 0.37 -5.47
C ILE A 79 2.96 1.53 -5.10
N ASP A 80 3.48 2.24 -6.10
CA ASP A 80 4.38 3.37 -5.86
C ASP A 80 3.67 4.56 -5.21
N VAL A 81 2.38 4.77 -5.50
CA VAL A 81 1.53 5.72 -4.79
C VAL A 81 1.45 5.35 -3.31
N CYS A 82 1.14 4.09 -2.99
CA CYS A 82 1.07 3.62 -1.61
C CYS A 82 2.39 3.83 -0.86
N LEU A 83 3.50 3.43 -1.46
CA LEU A 83 4.83 3.55 -0.85
C LEU A 83 5.18 5.01 -0.56
N ARG A 84 4.92 5.93 -1.50
CA ARG A 84 5.14 7.37 -1.31
C ARG A 84 4.27 7.96 -0.21
N ALA A 85 3.01 7.54 -0.11
CA ALA A 85 2.10 8.00 0.93
C ALA A 85 2.58 7.60 2.33
N ILE A 86 3.03 6.35 2.48
CA ILE A 86 3.63 5.87 3.72
C ILE A 86 4.87 6.70 4.07
N GLU A 87 5.79 6.90 3.13
CA GLU A 87 7.01 7.70 3.37
C GLU A 87 6.69 9.15 3.77
N LEU A 88 5.68 9.76 3.15
CA LEU A 88 5.22 11.09 3.51
C LEU A 88 4.62 11.13 4.93
N ALA A 89 3.85 10.12 5.31
CA ALA A 89 3.29 10.01 6.67
C ALA A 89 4.40 9.92 7.73
N TRP A 90 5.42 9.09 7.49
CA TRP A 90 6.60 8.97 8.35
C TRP A 90 7.36 10.29 8.47
N TYR A 91 7.57 10.98 7.35
CA TYR A 91 8.25 12.28 7.35
C TYR A 91 7.46 13.34 8.15
N ARG A 92 6.14 13.38 8.01
CA ARG A 92 5.26 14.29 8.75
C ARG A 92 5.26 14.00 10.25
N ALA A 93 5.31 12.73 10.65
CA ALA A 93 5.39 12.34 12.05
C ALA A 93 6.72 12.77 12.70
N ASN A 94 7.85 12.57 12.01
CA ASN A 94 9.19 12.87 12.53
C ASN A 94 9.56 14.36 12.48
N ARG A 95 8.84 15.21 11.74
CA ARG A 95 9.04 16.68 11.71
C ARG A 95 8.40 17.42 12.88
N LYS A 96 7.49 16.77 13.61
CA LYS A 96 6.78 17.36 14.76
C LYS A 96 7.42 16.99 16.11
N ALA A 97 8.55 16.28 16.08
CA ALA A 97 9.34 15.90 17.26
C ALA A 97 10.46 16.91 17.52
#